data_AF-A0A4V1M7K5-F1
#
_entry.id   AF-A0A4V1M7K5-F1
#
_cell.length_a   1.000
_cell.length_b   1.000
_cell.length_c   1.000
_cell.angle_alpha   90.00
_cell.angle_beta   90.00
_cell.angle_gamma   90.00
#
_symmetry.space_group_name_H-M   'P 1'
#
loop_
_entity.id
_entity.type
_entity.pdbx_description
1 polymer ?
#
loop_
_entity_poly.entity_id
_entity_poly.type
_entity_poly.pdbx_seq_one_letter_code
_entity_poly.pdbx_strand_id
1 'polypeptide(L)'
;MENNDTIFSDIERAETEAPFFKRFFANLIDWIIEFGLLFIFYIFTPRSIVLAIMDADSFLRFIVIFLVFITYRFVCLLLFHKTIGMMLLRIKFLNSNLQPLSALQKITAAIAPKVSDIRMYNGQ
;
A
#
# COMPACT_ATOMS: atom_id res chain seq x y z
N MET A 1 -43.74 18.90 -2.56
CA MET A 1 -42.89 18.49 -1.44
C MET A 1 -42.13 17.28 -1.90
N GLU A 2 -40.91 17.44 -2.42
CA GLU A 2 -39.97 16.36 -2.77
C GLU A 2 -38.76 17.00 -3.47
N ASN A 3 -37.82 17.55 -2.70
CA ASN A 3 -36.46 17.82 -3.21
C ASN A 3 -35.46 18.16 -2.10
N ASN A 4 -35.52 17.44 -0.96
CA ASN A 4 -34.50 17.59 0.09
C ASN A 4 -33.67 16.31 0.28
N ASP A 5 -34.18 15.14 -0.11
CA ASP A 5 -33.50 13.87 0.18
C ASP A 5 -32.25 13.63 -0.69
N THR A 6 -32.13 14.29 -1.84
CA THR A 6 -30.96 14.21 -2.74
C THR A 6 -29.75 15.03 -2.26
N ILE A 7 -29.98 16.15 -1.57
CA ILE A 7 -28.88 16.98 -1.04
C ILE A 7 -28.24 16.29 0.17
N PHE A 8 -29.04 15.59 0.99
CA PHE A 8 -28.53 14.86 2.14
C PHE A 8 -27.84 13.52 1.79
N SER A 9 -28.19 12.89 0.67
CA SER A 9 -27.45 11.71 0.16
C SER A 9 -26.07 12.06 -0.40
N ASP A 10 -25.84 13.30 -0.88
CA ASP A 10 -24.52 13.76 -1.30
C ASP A 10 -23.63 14.20 -0.12
N ILE A 11 -24.24 14.49 1.05
CA ILE A 11 -23.54 14.68 2.33
C ILE A 11 -23.17 13.32 2.96
N GLU A 12 -23.66 12.21 2.40
CA GLU A 12 -23.55 10.85 2.93
C GLU A 12 -22.18 10.20 2.63
N ARG A 13 -21.13 10.86 3.12
CA ARG A 13 -19.88 10.33 3.71
C ARG A 13 -18.73 11.26 3.36
N ALA A 14 -18.60 12.35 4.11
CA ALA A 14 -17.33 13.06 4.17
C ALA A 14 -16.22 12.03 4.42
N GLU A 15 -15.27 11.94 3.49
CA GLU A 15 -14.14 11.01 3.58
C GLU A 15 -13.37 11.31 4.86
N THR A 16 -13.54 10.46 5.87
CA THR A 16 -12.86 10.62 7.14
C THR A 16 -11.48 10.00 7.06
N GLU A 17 -10.49 10.78 7.42
CA GLU A 17 -9.13 10.31 7.60
C GLU A 17 -9.11 9.10 8.55
N ALA A 18 -8.44 8.02 8.15
CA ALA A 18 -8.46 6.78 8.93
C ALA A 18 -7.81 7.03 10.31
N PRO A 19 -8.34 6.49 11.41
CA PRO A 19 -7.71 6.64 12.72
C PRO A 19 -6.31 6.02 12.74
N PHE A 20 -5.43 6.55 13.59
CA PHE A 20 -4.04 6.12 13.71
C PHE A 20 -3.90 4.59 13.83
N PHE A 21 -4.70 3.96 14.69
CA PHE A 21 -4.67 2.51 14.89
C PHE A 21 -4.91 1.71 13.60
N LYS A 22 -5.90 2.11 12.78
CA LYS A 22 -6.16 1.42 11.51
C LYS A 22 -4.98 1.57 10.54
N ARG A 23 -4.38 2.77 10.46
CA ARG A 23 -3.19 2.99 9.61
C ARG A 23 -2.00 2.16 10.10
N PHE A 24 -1.79 2.11 11.41
CA PHE A 24 -0.71 1.33 12.02
C PHE A 24 -0.87 -0.15 11.72
N PHE A 25 -2.04 -0.73 12.00
CA PHE A 25 -2.29 -2.15 11.75
C PHE A 25 -2.27 -2.50 10.25
N ALA A 26 -2.73 -1.60 9.36
CA ALA A 26 -2.63 -1.84 7.92
C ALA A 26 -1.17 -1.98 7.49
N ASN A 27 -0.33 -1.04 7.93
CA ASN A 27 1.11 -1.10 7.65
C ASN A 27 1.77 -2.32 8.29
N LEU A 28 1.37 -2.71 9.51
CA LEU A 28 1.89 -3.89 10.18
C LEU A 28 1.55 -5.18 9.42
N ILE A 29 0.31 -5.31 8.96
CA ILE A 29 -0.12 -6.45 8.13
C ILE A 29 0.67 -6.47 6.82
N ASP A 30 0.82 -5.33 6.15
CA ASP A 30 1.61 -5.24 4.92
C ASP A 30 3.07 -5.62 5.17
N TRP A 31 3.68 -5.21 6.30
CA TRP A 31 5.02 -5.65 6.67
C TRP A 31 5.10 -7.17 6.88
N ILE A 32 4.14 -7.77 7.58
CA ILE A 32 4.12 -9.23 7.78
C ILE A 32 4.07 -9.95 6.42
N ILE A 33 3.29 -9.44 5.48
CA ILE A 33 3.18 -10.00 4.13
C ILE A 33 4.49 -9.81 3.35
N GLU A 34 5.08 -8.62 3.39
CA GLU A 34 6.37 -8.31 2.78
C GLU A 34 7.49 -9.23 3.29
N PHE A 35 7.57 -9.45 4.61
CA PHE A 35 8.50 -10.42 5.20
C PHE A 35 8.16 -11.86 4.83
N GLY A 36 6.89 -12.22 4.77
CA GLY A 36 6.44 -13.52 4.27
C GLY A 36 6.87 -13.77 2.83
N LEU A 37 6.77 -12.76 1.97
CA LEU A 37 7.23 -12.82 0.58
C LEU A 37 8.74 -12.95 0.48
N LEU A 38 9.52 -12.25 1.32
CA LEU A 38 10.97 -12.48 1.38
C LEU A 38 11.32 -13.90 1.81
N PHE A 39 10.60 -14.45 2.79
CA PHE A 39 10.81 -15.82 3.25
C PHE A 39 10.49 -16.83 2.14
N ILE A 40 9.37 -16.66 1.44
CA ILE A 40 9.01 -17.46 0.26
C ILE A 40 10.10 -17.33 -0.81
N PHE A 41 10.54 -16.10 -1.12
CA PHE A 41 11.60 -15.86 -2.08
C PHE A 41 12.89 -16.60 -1.70
N TYR A 42 13.28 -16.60 -0.42
CA TYR A 42 14.45 -17.33 0.07
C TYR A 42 14.31 -18.86 -0.11
N ILE A 43 13.14 -19.42 0.17
CA ILE A 43 12.90 -20.88 0.08
C ILE A 43 12.85 -21.36 -1.38
N PHE A 44 12.21 -20.60 -2.27
CA PHE A 44 11.99 -21.01 -3.66
C PHE A 44 13.11 -20.59 -4.62
N THR A 45 14.00 -19.68 -4.22
CA THR A 45 15.13 -19.27 -5.05
C THR A 45 16.27 -20.28 -4.95
N PRO A 46 16.89 -20.68 -6.08
CA PRO A 46 18.06 -21.55 -6.08
C PRO A 46 19.17 -21.05 -5.15
N ARG A 47 19.79 -21.97 -4.39
CA ARG A 47 20.83 -21.64 -3.41
C ARG A 47 22.00 -20.84 -4.02
N SER A 48 22.34 -21.08 -5.28
CA SER A 48 23.39 -20.34 -5.99
C SER A 48 23.11 -18.84 -6.07
N ILE A 49 21.86 -18.45 -6.33
CA ILE A 49 21.43 -17.05 -6.42
C ILE A 49 21.37 -16.44 -5.02
N VAL A 50 20.85 -17.19 -4.04
CA VAL A 50 20.80 -16.72 -2.65
C VAL A 50 22.19 -16.42 -2.12
N LEU A 51 23.15 -17.32 -2.34
CA LEU A 51 24.55 -17.11 -1.94
C LEU A 51 25.18 -15.92 -2.67
N ALA A 52 24.95 -15.77 -3.98
CA ALA A 52 25.43 -14.62 -4.73
C ALA A 52 24.89 -13.28 -4.19
N ILE A 53 23.62 -13.25 -3.73
CA ILE A 53 23.05 -12.08 -3.08
C ILE A 53 23.66 -11.88 -1.69
N MET A 54 23.84 -12.95 -0.92
CA MET A 54 24.42 -12.88 0.43
C MET A 54 25.87 -12.41 0.41
N ASP A 55 26.67 -12.82 -0.56
CA ASP A 55 28.07 -12.45 -0.71
C ASP A 55 28.26 -11.07 -1.38
N ALA A 56 27.20 -10.50 -1.98
CA ALA A 56 27.26 -9.19 -2.58
C ALA A 56 27.38 -8.05 -1.55
N ASP A 57 27.74 -6.87 -2.04
CA ASP A 57 27.81 -5.65 -1.26
C ASP A 57 26.49 -5.37 -0.51
N SER A 58 26.63 -4.77 0.68
CA SER A 58 25.48 -4.38 1.52
C SER A 58 24.44 -3.54 0.76
N PHE A 59 24.88 -2.72 -0.19
CA PHE A 59 24.01 -1.92 -1.02
C PHE A 59 23.16 -2.78 -1.98
N LEU A 60 23.75 -3.77 -2.64
CA LEU A 60 23.03 -4.65 -3.56
C LEU A 60 22.00 -5.50 -2.81
N ARG A 61 22.37 -6.01 -1.62
CA ARG A 61 21.45 -6.74 -0.72
C ARG A 61 20.24 -5.89 -0.36
N PHE A 62 20.46 -4.63 0.01
CA PHE A 62 19.39 -3.69 0.31
C PHE A 62 18.48 -3.45 -0.90
N ILE A 63 19.05 -3.27 -2.10
CA ILE A 63 18.26 -3.11 -3.34
C ILE A 63 17.36 -4.31 -3.59
N VAL A 64 17.86 -5.54 -3.44
CA VAL A 64 17.05 -6.75 -3.66
C VAL A 64 15.87 -6.81 -2.70
N ILE A 65 16.12 -6.57 -1.40
CA ILE A 65 15.06 -6.53 -0.38
C ILE A 65 14.03 -5.44 -0.71
N PHE A 66 14.51 -4.24 -1.05
CA PHE A 66 13.67 -3.10 -1.38
C PHE A 66 12.81 -3.36 -2.63
N LEU A 67 13.36 -4.04 -3.64
CA LEU A 67 12.62 -4.43 -4.84
C LEU A 67 11.48 -5.40 -4.52
N VAL A 68 11.68 -6.35 -3.62
CA VAL A 68 10.60 -7.27 -3.21
C VAL A 68 9.45 -6.49 -2.57
N PHE A 69 9.76 -5.54 -1.68
CA PHE A 69 8.74 -4.73 -0.98
C PHE A 69 7.99 -3.80 -1.93
N ILE A 70 8.72 -3.09 -2.80
CA ILE A 70 8.08 -2.22 -3.80
C ILE A 70 7.25 -3.03 -4.77
N THR A 71 7.73 -4.17 -5.25
CA THR A 71 7.00 -4.99 -6.23
C THR A 71 5.67 -5.43 -5.65
N TYR A 72 5.64 -5.90 -4.40
CA TYR A 72 4.40 -6.21 -3.69
C TYR A 72 3.43 -5.02 -3.68
N ARG A 73 3.88 -3.86 -3.17
CA ARG A 73 3.04 -2.66 -3.06
C ARG A 73 2.55 -2.18 -4.41
N PHE A 74 3.43 -2.18 -5.41
CA PHE A 74 3.15 -1.74 -6.76
C PHE A 74 2.07 -2.62 -7.41
N VAL A 75 2.22 -3.94 -7.35
CA VAL A 75 1.22 -4.89 -7.87
C VAL A 75 -0.12 -4.68 -7.17
N CYS A 76 -0.13 -4.56 -5.84
CA CYS A 76 -1.38 -4.36 -5.10
C CYS A 76 -2.07 -3.05 -5.46
N LEU A 77 -1.33 -1.94 -5.53
CA LEU A 77 -1.88 -0.62 -5.83
C LEU A 77 -2.33 -0.49 -7.28
N LEU A 78 -1.63 -1.10 -8.23
CA LEU A 78 -2.06 -1.11 -9.63
C LEU A 78 -3.34 -1.91 -9.82
N LEU A 79 -3.40 -3.15 -9.31
CA LEU A 79 -4.52 -4.06 -9.55
C LEU A 79 -5.74 -3.78 -8.66
N PHE A 80 -5.52 -3.52 -7.37
CA PHE A 80 -6.61 -3.43 -6.38
C PHE A 80 -6.81 -2.03 -5.82
N HIS A 81 -5.97 -1.06 -6.21
CA HIS A 81 -5.95 0.31 -5.65
C HIS A 81 -5.69 0.36 -4.13
N LYS A 82 -5.38 -0.79 -3.52
CA LYS A 82 -5.21 -1.01 -2.09
C LYS A 82 -4.17 -2.11 -1.89
N THR A 83 -3.39 -2.04 -0.81
CA THR A 83 -2.58 -3.14 -0.29
C THR A 83 -3.47 -4.09 0.51
N ILE A 84 -2.95 -5.28 0.81
CA ILE A 84 -3.73 -6.29 1.54
C ILE A 84 -4.09 -5.79 2.95
N GLY A 85 -3.16 -5.13 3.65
CA GLY A 85 -3.44 -4.52 4.95
C GLY A 85 -4.55 -3.48 4.87
N MET A 86 -4.55 -2.67 3.81
CA MET A 86 -5.62 -1.68 3.58
C MET A 86 -6.97 -2.33 3.22
N MET A 87 -6.95 -3.43 2.48
CA MET A 87 -8.15 -4.19 2.13
C MET A 87 -8.81 -4.78 3.38
N LEU A 88 -8.03 -5.39 4.26
CA LEU A 88 -8.51 -6.00 5.50
C LEU A 88 -9.11 -4.99 6.48
N LEU A 89 -8.50 -3.82 6.61
CA LEU A 89 -8.96 -2.78 7.53
C LEU A 89 -9.94 -1.79 6.91
N ARG A 90 -10.37 -2.05 5.68
CA ARG A 90 -11.25 -1.19 4.88
C ARG A 90 -10.76 0.25 4.93
N ILE A 91 -9.53 0.47 4.47
CA ILE A 91 -8.98 1.81 4.24
C ILE A 91 -8.52 1.92 2.79
N LYS A 92 -8.35 3.16 2.32
CA LYS A 92 -7.94 3.46 0.94
C LYS A 92 -7.03 4.66 0.90
N PHE A 93 -6.19 4.72 -0.13
CA PHE A 93 -5.47 5.94 -0.45
C PHE A 93 -6.33 6.87 -1.29
N LEU A 94 -6.33 8.15 -0.93
CA LEU A 94 -6.83 9.24 -1.74
C LEU A 94 -5.77 10.33 -1.83
N ASN A 95 -5.85 11.13 -2.89
CA ASN A 95 -5.04 12.35 -3.03
C ASN A 95 -5.61 13.50 -2.19
N SER A 96 -4.95 14.66 -2.20
CA SER A 96 -5.39 15.87 -1.50
C SER A 96 -6.77 16.37 -1.89
N ASN A 97 -7.23 16.05 -3.10
CA ASN A 97 -8.56 16.37 -3.61
C ASN A 97 -9.60 15.28 -3.29
N LEU A 98 -9.28 14.33 -2.40
CA LEU A 98 -10.13 13.19 -2.02
C LEU A 98 -10.51 12.26 -3.19
N GLN A 99 -9.74 12.31 -4.27
CA GLN A 99 -9.95 11.47 -5.44
C GLN A 99 -9.05 10.21 -5.39
N PRO A 100 -9.47 9.12 -6.04
CA PRO A 100 -8.63 7.94 -6.19
C PRO A 100 -7.32 8.28 -6.90
N LEU A 101 -6.26 7.56 -6.54
CA LEU A 101 -4.92 7.75 -7.07
C LEU A 101 -4.85 7.55 -8.59
N SER A 102 -4.21 8.48 -9.29
CA SER A 102 -3.79 8.29 -10.68
C SER A 102 -2.66 7.26 -10.77
N ALA A 103 -2.37 6.76 -11.99
CA ALA A 103 -1.30 5.79 -12.20
C ALA A 103 0.04 6.26 -11.63
N LEU A 104 0.44 7.51 -11.91
CA LEU A 104 1.68 8.09 -11.38
C LEU A 104 1.68 8.18 -9.84
N GLN A 105 0.56 8.60 -9.25
CA GLN A 105 0.41 8.68 -7.80
C GLN A 105 0.48 7.29 -7.14
N LYS A 106 -0.01 6.24 -7.82
CA LYS A 106 0.16 4.85 -7.34
C LYS A 106 1.63 4.42 -7.32
N ILE A 107 2.43 4.82 -8.31
CA ILE A 107 3.88 4.55 -8.33
C ILE A 107 4.54 5.25 -7.14
N THR A 108 4.25 6.54 -6.95
CA THR A 108 4.78 7.31 -5.82
C THR A 108 4.35 6.72 -4.48
N ALA A 109 3.09 6.29 -4.35
CA ALA A 109 2.57 5.63 -3.15
C ALA A 109 3.25 4.28 -2.85
N ALA A 110 3.65 3.54 -3.89
CA ALA A 110 4.35 2.26 -3.72
C ALA A 110 5.78 2.46 -3.16
N ILE A 111 6.48 3.50 -3.62
CA ILE A 111 7.89 3.76 -3.27
C ILE A 111 8.00 4.61 -1.99
N ALA A 112 7.24 5.70 -1.94
CA ALA A 112 7.37 6.74 -0.92
C ALA A 112 5.98 7.27 -0.49
N PRO A 113 5.17 6.45 0.20
CA PRO A 113 3.82 6.83 0.61
C PRO A 113 3.76 8.03 1.56
N LYS A 114 4.88 8.39 2.21
CA LYS A 114 4.98 9.54 3.13
C LYS A 114 5.45 10.85 2.49
N VAL A 115 5.92 10.81 1.25
CA VAL A 115 6.53 11.98 0.57
C VAL A 115 5.54 12.72 -0.33
N SER A 116 4.32 12.18 -0.46
CA SER A 116 3.29 12.72 -1.35
C SER A 116 2.08 13.22 -0.56
N ASP A 117 1.23 14.03 -1.21
CA ASP A 117 -0.06 14.48 -0.70
C ASP A 117 -1.11 13.35 -0.58
N ILE A 118 -0.65 12.11 -0.46
CA ILE A 118 -1.46 10.89 -0.44
C ILE A 118 -1.71 10.54 1.03
N ARG A 119 -2.99 10.42 1.40
CA ARG A 119 -3.41 10.07 2.76
C ARG A 119 -4.33 8.85 2.77
N MET A 120 -4.40 8.21 3.93
CA MET A 120 -5.25 7.03 4.17
C MET A 120 -6.59 7.46 4.76
N TYR A 121 -7.68 7.08 4.08
CA TYR A 121 -9.05 7.38 4.47
C TYR A 121 -9.80 6.07 4.77
N ASN A 122 -10.86 6.16 5.58
CA ASN A 122 -11.75 5.03 5.78
C ASN A 122 -12.38 4.63 4.44
N GLY A 123 -12.22 3.37 4.08
CA GLY A 123 -12.96 2.74 3.00
C GLY A 123 -14.34 2.32 3.51
N GLN A 124 -15.30 2.32 2.59
CA GLN A 124 -16.62 1.75 2.80
C GLN A 124 -16.52 0.22 2.86
#